data_AF-A0A6M3LP90-F1
#
_entry.id   AF-A0A6M3LP90-F1
#
_cell.length_a   1.000
_cell.length_b   1.000
_cell.length_c   1.000
_cell.angle_alpha   90.00
_cell.angle_beta   90.00
_cell.angle_gamma   90.00
#
_symmetry.space_group_name_H-M   'P 1'
#
loop_
_entity.id
_entity.type
_entity.pdbx_description
1 polymer ?
#
loop_
_entity_poly.entity_id
_entity_poly.type
_entity_poly.pdbx_seq_one_letter_code
_entity_poly.pdbx_strand_id
1 'polypeptide(L)'
;MAIEQLEKESSKSEKNIAHYFKPVDKGSSMPSWYYRSQVEEELEWVKRAERQLKDDLIPQENKLTVKTELKAKKQRLKEISDARNEVEDKILAKGVNKDKAWARHKELGELIAESMFTRDEMFHRDPHGKKHRVIDPREEADRTPFRNKLIKEYKILGRILGENSNPERLRKGR
;
A
#
# COMPACT_ATOMS: atom_id res chain seq x y z
N MET A 1 23.57 -4.72 16.99
CA MET A 1 22.57 -4.89 18.07
C MET A 1 21.21 -4.27 17.74
N ALA A 2 21.11 -3.04 17.23
CA ALA A 2 19.81 -2.44 16.86
C ALA A 2 19.12 -3.13 15.66
N ILE A 3 19.88 -3.58 14.66
CA ILE A 3 19.34 -4.21 13.43
C ILE A 3 18.68 -5.56 13.73
N GLU A 4 19.30 -6.42 14.55
CA GLU A 4 18.72 -7.72 14.94
C GLU A 4 17.44 -7.59 15.78
N GLN A 5 17.32 -6.52 16.58
CA GLN A 5 16.09 -6.21 17.32
C GLN A 5 14.98 -5.76 16.37
N LEU A 6 15.31 -4.89 15.41
CA LEU A 6 14.39 -4.42 14.37
C LEU A 6 13.93 -5.55 13.41
N GLU A 7 14.82 -6.50 13.09
CA GLU A 7 14.47 -7.69 12.30
C GLU A 7 13.51 -8.62 13.05
N LYS A 8 13.70 -8.81 14.36
CA LYS A 8 12.78 -9.57 15.21
C LYS A 8 11.40 -8.92 15.30
N GLU A 9 11.33 -7.59 15.32
CA GLU A 9 10.07 -6.84 15.33
C GLU A 9 9.38 -6.85 13.95
N SER A 10 10.15 -6.77 12.85
CA SER A 10 9.62 -6.94 11.49
C SER A 10 9.15 -8.36 11.20
N SER A 11 9.81 -9.40 11.71
CA SER A 11 9.35 -10.78 11.58
C SER A 11 8.00 -11.00 12.27
N LYS A 12 7.75 -10.30 13.38
CA LYS A 12 6.44 -10.26 14.04
C LYS A 12 5.40 -9.48 13.23
N SER A 13 5.78 -8.38 12.56
CA SER A 13 4.85 -7.63 11.70
C SER A 13 4.55 -8.33 10.37
N GLU A 14 5.46 -9.13 9.82
CA GLU A 14 5.27 -9.94 8.60
C GLU A 14 4.12 -10.93 8.73
N LYS A 15 4.02 -11.60 9.89
CA LYS A 15 2.90 -12.50 10.19
C LYS A 15 1.57 -11.75 10.29
N ASN A 16 1.62 -10.47 10.63
CA ASN A 16 0.42 -9.63 10.72
C ASN A 16 0.00 -9.07 9.35
N ILE A 17 0.93 -8.64 8.49
CA ILE A 17 0.56 -7.87 7.29
C ILE A 17 0.39 -8.73 6.04
N ALA A 18 1.20 -9.78 5.88
CA ALA A 18 1.13 -10.67 4.72
C ALA A 18 -0.24 -11.39 4.62
N HIS A 19 -0.93 -11.55 5.76
CA HIS A 19 -2.28 -12.12 5.82
C HIS A 19 -3.35 -11.23 5.14
N TYR A 20 -3.09 -9.93 4.93
CA TYR A 20 -4.08 -9.01 4.35
C TYR A 20 -4.15 -9.03 2.82
N PHE A 21 -3.20 -9.68 2.14
CA PHE A 21 -3.14 -9.69 0.68
C PHE A 21 -3.87 -10.90 0.11
N LYS A 22 -5.07 -10.66 -0.43
CA LYS A 22 -5.82 -11.67 -1.19
C LYS A 22 -5.22 -11.82 -2.61
N PRO A 23 -5.39 -12.97 -3.26
CA PRO A 23 -4.83 -13.27 -4.59
C PRO A 23 -5.37 -12.40 -5.75
N VAL A 24 -6.21 -11.41 -5.48
CA VAL A 24 -6.69 -10.41 -6.46
C VAL A 24 -5.56 -9.46 -6.89
N ASP A 25 -4.51 -9.33 -6.07
CA ASP A 25 -3.44 -8.33 -6.21
C ASP A 25 -2.18 -8.83 -6.94
N LYS A 26 -2.33 -9.73 -7.92
CA LYS A 26 -1.17 -10.29 -8.65
C LYS A 26 -0.43 -9.17 -9.41
N GLY A 27 0.77 -8.82 -8.94
CA GLY A 27 1.67 -7.88 -9.60
C GLY A 27 1.74 -6.48 -8.96
N SER A 28 0.89 -6.17 -7.97
CA SER A 28 1.00 -4.92 -7.22
C SER A 28 1.64 -5.15 -5.85
N SER A 29 2.43 -4.18 -5.40
CA SER A 29 3.04 -4.20 -4.07
C SER A 29 2.08 -3.76 -2.96
N MET A 30 0.91 -3.21 -3.33
CA MET A 30 -0.13 -2.69 -2.45
C MET A 30 -1.48 -3.34 -2.80
N PRO A 31 -2.41 -3.44 -1.83
CA PRO A 31 -3.72 -4.03 -2.09
C PRO A 31 -4.55 -3.24 -3.11
N SER A 32 -5.41 -3.90 -3.89
CA SER A 32 -6.26 -3.24 -4.90
C SER A 32 -7.10 -2.09 -4.34
N TRP A 33 -7.61 -2.22 -3.11
CA TRP A 33 -8.40 -1.17 -2.46
C TRP A 33 -7.61 0.11 -2.13
N TYR A 34 -6.27 0.06 -2.13
CA TYR A 34 -5.42 1.22 -1.89
C TYR A 34 -5.56 2.26 -3.03
N TYR A 35 -5.65 1.79 -4.27
CA TYR A 35 -5.70 2.60 -5.49
C TYR A 35 -7.13 3.04 -5.80
N ARG A 36 -7.55 4.18 -5.23
CA ARG A 36 -8.90 4.74 -5.44
C ARG A 36 -9.26 4.93 -6.91
N SER A 37 -8.33 5.44 -7.72
CA SER A 37 -8.58 5.64 -9.15
C SER A 37 -8.96 4.36 -9.87
N GLN A 38 -8.29 3.24 -9.58
CA GLN A 38 -8.61 1.94 -10.18
C GLN A 38 -9.99 1.43 -9.73
N VAL A 39 -10.32 1.58 -8.45
CA VAL A 39 -11.65 1.21 -7.93
C VAL A 39 -12.76 2.09 -8.52
N GLU A 40 -12.50 3.39 -8.66
CA GLU A 40 -13.42 4.36 -9.27
C GLU A 40 -13.64 4.08 -10.76
N GLU A 41 -12.58 3.79 -11.52
CA GLU A 41 -12.65 3.38 -12.92
C GLU A 41 -13.49 2.10 -13.09
N GLU A 42 -13.28 1.10 -12.24
CA GLU A 42 -14.09 -0.13 -12.27
C GLU A 42 -15.56 0.13 -11.91
N LEU A 43 -15.83 1.00 -10.94
CA LEU A 43 -17.19 1.41 -10.57
C LEU A 43 -17.89 2.18 -11.70
N GLU A 44 -17.19 3.10 -12.36
CA GLU A 44 -17.71 3.84 -13.50
C GLU A 44 -18.00 2.93 -14.69
N TRP A 45 -17.12 1.97 -14.95
CA TRP A 45 -17.36 0.96 -15.97
C TRP A 45 -18.65 0.19 -15.67
N VAL A 46 -18.83 -0.28 -14.43
CA VAL A 46 -20.04 -1.02 -14.03
C VAL A 46 -21.29 -0.16 -14.21
N LYS A 47 -21.27 1.10 -13.76
CA LYS A 47 -22.39 2.04 -13.95
C LYS A 47 -22.71 2.28 -15.42
N ARG A 48 -21.69 2.41 -16.28
CA ARG A 48 -21.88 2.58 -17.73
C ARG A 48 -22.48 1.33 -18.36
N ALA A 49 -21.94 0.15 -18.06
CA ALA A 49 -22.44 -1.11 -18.58
C ALA A 49 -23.88 -1.41 -18.12
N GLU A 50 -24.23 -1.09 -16.87
CA GLU A 50 -25.61 -1.20 -16.36
C GLU A 50 -26.59 -0.30 -17.12
N ARG A 51 -26.21 0.96 -17.37
CA ARG A 51 -27.03 1.89 -18.15
C ARG A 51 -27.21 1.40 -19.58
N GLN A 52 -26.13 1.00 -20.23
CA GLN A 52 -26.17 0.49 -21.61
C GLN A 52 -27.03 -0.77 -21.75
N LEU A 53 -27.01 -1.68 -20.76
CA LEU A 53 -27.89 -2.85 -20.74
C LEU A 53 -29.35 -2.49 -20.46
N LYS A 54 -29.61 -1.45 -19.65
CA LYS A 54 -30.96 -0.98 -19.33
C LYS A 54 -31.60 -0.27 -20.52
N ASP A 55 -30.83 0.53 -21.22
CA ASP A 55 -31.26 1.35 -22.35
C ASP A 55 -31.22 0.58 -23.69
N ASP A 56 -30.89 -0.72 -23.64
CA ASP A 56 -30.73 -1.64 -24.77
C ASP A 56 -29.76 -1.16 -25.87
N LEU A 57 -28.76 -0.35 -25.48
CA LEU A 57 -27.78 0.26 -26.38
C LEU A 57 -26.69 -0.73 -26.87
N ILE A 58 -26.71 -1.98 -26.38
CA ILE A 58 -25.73 -3.01 -26.71
C ILE A 58 -26.33 -3.95 -27.77
N PRO A 59 -25.62 -4.20 -28.89
CA PRO A 59 -26.03 -5.19 -29.88
C PRO A 59 -26.31 -6.56 -29.23
N GLN A 60 -27.36 -7.26 -29.68
CA GLN A 60 -27.80 -8.56 -29.13
C GLN A 60 -26.65 -9.56 -28.96
N GLU A 61 -25.74 -9.64 -29.94
CA GLU A 61 -24.56 -10.51 -29.96
C GLU A 61 -23.63 -10.28 -28.76
N ASN A 62 -23.52 -9.04 -28.30
CA ASN A 62 -22.62 -8.63 -27.21
C ASN A 62 -23.33 -8.56 -25.84
N LYS A 63 -24.66 -8.71 -25.77
CA LYS A 63 -25.37 -8.60 -24.49
C LYS A 63 -24.94 -9.66 -23.49
N LEU A 64 -24.66 -10.89 -23.96
CA LEU A 64 -24.25 -11.99 -23.09
C LEU A 64 -22.84 -11.74 -22.52
N THR A 65 -21.91 -11.29 -23.36
CA THR A 65 -20.53 -10.99 -22.94
C THR A 65 -20.48 -9.82 -21.96
N VAL A 66 -21.22 -8.74 -22.22
CA VAL A 66 -21.29 -7.61 -21.28
C VAL A 66 -21.92 -8.01 -19.94
N LYS A 67 -22.93 -8.89 -19.95
CA LYS A 67 -23.54 -9.41 -18.70
C LYS A 67 -22.56 -10.26 -17.88
N THR A 68 -21.78 -11.13 -18.52
CA THR A 68 -20.78 -11.95 -17.82
C THR A 68 -19.66 -11.09 -17.24
N GLU A 69 -19.14 -10.13 -18.02
CA GLU A 69 -18.13 -9.17 -17.57
C GLU A 69 -18.64 -8.30 -16.41
N LEU A 70 -19.89 -7.82 -16.50
CA LEU A 70 -20.52 -7.03 -15.43
C LEU A 70 -20.66 -7.83 -14.14
N LYS A 71 -21.04 -9.10 -14.22
CA LYS A 71 -21.09 -9.98 -13.06
C LYS A 71 -19.69 -10.17 -12.45
N ALA A 72 -18.67 -10.42 -13.28
CA ALA A 72 -17.29 -10.61 -12.82
C ALA A 72 -16.73 -9.35 -12.15
N LYS A 73 -16.93 -8.16 -12.76
CA LYS A 73 -16.47 -6.89 -12.19
C LYS A 73 -17.20 -6.52 -10.90
N LYS A 74 -18.52 -6.76 -10.81
CA LYS A 74 -19.26 -6.60 -9.54
C LYS A 74 -18.72 -7.50 -8.44
N GLN A 75 -18.46 -8.76 -8.77
CA GLN A 75 -17.87 -9.71 -7.82
C GLN A 75 -16.49 -9.24 -7.35
N ARG A 76 -15.63 -8.81 -8.28
CA ARG A 76 -14.32 -8.25 -7.96
C ARG A 76 -14.42 -7.02 -7.06
N LEU A 77 -15.29 -6.06 -7.38
CA LEU A 77 -15.51 -4.87 -6.54
C LEU A 77 -15.99 -5.23 -5.13
N LYS A 78 -16.84 -6.25 -5.01
CA LYS A 78 -17.26 -6.79 -3.72
C LYS A 78 -16.09 -7.38 -2.95
N GLU A 79 -15.26 -8.21 -3.60
CA GLU A 79 -14.06 -8.80 -2.99
C GLU A 79 -13.07 -7.73 -2.51
N ILE A 80 -12.87 -6.65 -3.30
CA ILE A 80 -12.05 -5.50 -2.94
C ILE A 80 -12.62 -4.78 -1.71
N SER A 81 -13.93 -4.55 -1.67
CA SER A 81 -14.60 -3.92 -0.53
C SER A 81 -14.52 -4.78 0.72
N ASP A 82 -14.77 -6.08 0.61
CA ASP A 82 -14.71 -7.02 1.72
C ASP A 82 -13.28 -7.14 2.26
N ALA A 83 -12.27 -7.14 1.39
CA ALA A 83 -10.87 -7.12 1.79
C ALA A 83 -10.50 -5.83 2.53
N ARG A 84 -10.99 -4.67 2.07
CA ARG A 84 -10.78 -3.41 2.78
C ARG A 84 -11.42 -3.46 4.18
N ASN A 85 -12.68 -3.89 4.27
CA ASN A 85 -13.41 -3.96 5.52
C ASN A 85 -12.75 -4.95 6.48
N GLU A 86 -12.24 -6.09 6.01
CA GLU A 86 -11.50 -7.04 6.85
C GLU A 86 -10.24 -6.44 7.46
N VAL A 87 -9.49 -5.63 6.68
CA VAL A 87 -8.30 -4.92 7.17
C VAL A 87 -8.69 -3.82 8.16
N GLU A 88 -9.72 -3.05 7.82
CA GLU A 88 -10.24 -1.96 8.65
C GLU A 88 -10.79 -2.51 9.97
N ASP A 89 -11.59 -3.57 9.93
CA ASP A 89 -12.09 -4.29 11.10
C ASP A 89 -10.95 -4.90 11.92
N LYS A 90 -9.94 -5.53 11.32
CA LYS A 90 -8.80 -6.04 12.13
C LYS A 90 -8.01 -4.93 12.81
N ILE A 91 -7.93 -3.75 12.20
CA ILE A 91 -7.26 -2.58 12.79
C ILE A 91 -8.15 -1.85 13.81
N LEU A 92 -9.48 -1.84 13.60
CA LEU A 92 -10.45 -1.07 14.38
C LEU A 92 -11.34 -1.92 15.30
N ALA A 93 -11.23 -3.25 15.28
CA ALA A 93 -12.11 -4.14 16.02
C ALA A 93 -11.98 -3.88 17.52
N LYS A 94 -13.13 -3.48 18.08
CA LYS A 94 -13.45 -3.33 19.52
C LYS A 94 -13.09 -1.99 20.17
N GLY A 95 -13.49 -0.87 19.57
CA GLY A 95 -13.76 0.40 20.29
C GLY A 95 -12.57 1.06 21.01
N VAL A 96 -11.39 0.48 20.85
CA VAL A 96 -10.11 0.93 21.37
C VAL A 96 -9.15 0.74 20.18
N ASN A 97 -8.36 1.78 19.87
CA ASN A 97 -7.09 1.71 19.12
C ASN A 97 -6.99 2.45 17.76
N LYS A 98 -7.86 3.41 17.42
CA LYS A 98 -7.42 4.46 16.46
C LYS A 98 -6.13 5.12 16.96
N ASP A 99 -6.03 5.33 18.27
CA ASP A 99 -4.84 5.87 18.92
C ASP A 99 -3.62 4.96 18.81
N LYS A 100 -3.77 3.63 18.91
CA LYS A 100 -2.62 2.71 18.71
C LYS A 100 -2.24 2.56 17.25
N ALA A 101 -3.22 2.55 16.34
CA ALA A 101 -2.94 2.58 14.91
C ALA A 101 -2.18 3.86 14.54
N TRP A 102 -2.56 4.99 15.16
CA TRP A 102 -1.86 6.26 15.00
C TRP A 102 -0.48 6.27 15.66
N ALA A 103 -0.34 5.70 16.86
CA ALA A 103 0.95 5.52 17.52
C ALA A 103 1.89 4.64 16.69
N ARG A 104 1.38 3.54 16.12
CA ARG A 104 2.11 2.67 15.20
C ARG A 104 2.49 3.39 13.91
N HIS A 105 1.57 4.18 13.35
CA HIS A 105 1.86 5.00 12.17
C HIS A 105 2.99 6.01 12.42
N LYS A 106 3.02 6.62 13.61
CA LYS A 106 4.12 7.51 14.03
C LYS A 106 5.44 6.78 14.21
N GLU A 107 5.43 5.67 14.95
CA GLU A 107 6.61 4.81 15.16
C GLU A 107 7.21 4.36 13.83
N LEU A 108 6.37 3.91 12.89
CA LEU A 108 6.82 3.58 11.54
C LEU A 108 7.41 4.79 10.82
N GLY A 109 6.82 5.97 10.99
CA GLY A 109 7.34 7.20 10.41
C GLY A 109 8.75 7.55 10.93
N GLU A 110 8.99 7.35 12.22
CA GLU A 110 10.29 7.56 12.87
C GLU A 110 11.33 6.53 12.38
N LEU A 111 10.98 5.24 12.37
CA LEU A 111 11.85 4.17 11.85
C LEU A 111 12.20 4.37 10.38
N ILE A 112 11.23 4.81 9.56
CA ILE A 112 11.45 5.15 8.16
C ILE A 112 12.42 6.33 8.07
N ALA A 113 12.18 7.41 8.81
CA ALA A 113 13.04 8.59 8.80
C ALA A 113 14.49 8.27 9.22
N GLU A 114 14.69 7.43 10.22
CA GLU A 114 16.01 6.97 10.67
C GLU A 114 16.73 6.10 9.62
N SER A 115 15.96 5.32 8.86
CA SER A 115 16.49 4.50 7.76
C SER A 115 16.72 5.28 6.45
N MET A 116 16.25 6.52 6.37
CA MET A 116 16.40 7.38 5.20
C MET A 116 17.67 8.20 5.32
N PHE A 117 18.36 8.36 4.19
CA PHE A 117 19.49 9.27 4.12
C PHE A 117 19.03 10.72 4.21
N THR A 118 19.88 11.55 4.81
CA THR A 118 19.64 12.99 4.84
C THR A 118 19.74 13.58 3.44
N ARG A 119 19.24 14.81 3.29
CA ARG A 119 19.30 15.50 2.00
C ARG A 119 20.76 15.75 1.58
N ASP A 120 21.60 16.09 2.54
CA ASP A 120 23.03 16.31 2.32
C ASP A 120 23.74 15.01 1.95
N GLU A 121 23.44 13.89 2.62
CA GLU A 121 23.97 12.57 2.25
C GLU A 121 23.57 12.15 0.82
N MET A 122 22.37 12.53 0.37
CA MET A 122 21.94 12.30 -1.01
C MET A 122 22.70 13.17 -2.03
N PHE A 123 22.93 14.45 -1.74
CA PHE A 123 23.72 15.33 -2.60
C PHE A 123 25.17 14.88 -2.73
N HIS A 124 25.76 14.32 -1.67
CA HIS A 124 27.10 13.75 -1.69
C HIS A 124 27.18 12.37 -2.37
N ARG A 125 26.03 11.81 -2.79
CA ARG A 125 25.91 10.49 -3.44
C ARG A 125 25.55 10.55 -4.93
N ASP A 126 25.57 11.73 -5.52
CA ASP A 126 25.18 11.92 -6.92
C ASP A 126 25.85 10.89 -7.84
N PRO A 127 25.09 10.10 -8.64
CA PRO A 127 25.64 9.01 -9.44
C PRO A 127 26.58 9.49 -10.57
N HIS A 128 26.57 10.79 -10.86
CA HIS A 128 27.46 11.43 -11.84
C HIS A 128 28.58 12.26 -11.18
N GLY A 129 28.57 12.40 -9.85
CA GLY A 129 29.60 13.12 -9.09
C GLY A 129 30.71 12.18 -8.66
N LYS A 130 31.93 12.42 -9.15
CA LYS A 130 33.15 11.68 -8.79
C LYS A 130 33.56 11.93 -7.33
N LYS A 131 32.80 11.44 -6.35
CA LYS A 131 33.24 11.35 -4.94
C LYS A 131 32.78 10.01 -4.34
N HIS A 132 33.69 9.39 -3.62
CA HIS A 132 33.71 7.99 -3.25
C HIS A 132 32.43 7.50 -2.55
N ARG A 133 31.92 6.35 -2.99
CA ARG A 133 30.97 5.54 -2.21
C ARG A 133 31.69 5.09 -0.92
N VAL A 134 31.39 5.69 0.22
CA VAL A 134 31.88 5.23 1.54
C VAL A 134 30.75 4.56 2.31
N ILE A 135 29.89 3.83 1.61
CA ILE A 135 28.93 2.93 2.25
C ILE A 135 29.14 1.58 1.62
N ASP A 136 29.39 0.61 2.49
CA ASP A 136 29.57 -0.77 2.09
C ASP A 136 28.31 -1.20 1.33
N PRO A 137 28.40 -1.64 0.06
CA PRO A 137 27.24 -2.05 -0.73
C PRO A 137 26.38 -3.13 -0.04
N ARG A 138 26.98 -3.88 0.89
CA ARG A 138 26.30 -4.86 1.75
C ARG A 138 25.33 -4.20 2.73
N GLU A 139 25.72 -3.11 3.39
CA GLU A 139 24.84 -2.41 4.34
C GLU A 139 23.63 -1.77 3.65
N GLU A 140 23.77 -1.33 2.40
CA GLU A 140 22.67 -0.75 1.62
C GLU A 140 21.68 -1.83 1.11
N ALA A 141 22.19 -3.01 0.79
CA ALA A 141 21.38 -4.17 0.37
C ALA A 141 20.52 -4.73 1.52
N ASP A 142 20.97 -4.62 2.76
CA ASP A 142 20.22 -5.12 3.93
C ASP A 142 19.16 -4.11 4.42
N ARG A 143 19.43 -2.80 4.32
CA ARG A 143 18.49 -1.74 4.77
C ARG A 143 17.32 -1.51 3.81
N THR A 144 17.52 -1.72 2.51
CA THR A 144 16.52 -1.39 1.48
C THR A 144 15.26 -2.29 1.50
N PRO A 145 15.35 -3.62 1.65
CA PRO A 145 14.17 -4.49 1.77
C PRO A 145 13.37 -4.22 3.05
N PHE A 146 14.05 -3.97 4.16
CA PHE A 146 13.44 -3.62 5.44
C PHE A 146 12.67 -2.30 5.34
N ARG A 147 13.31 -1.25 4.82
CA ARG A 147 12.66 0.07 4.61
C ARG A 147 11.44 -0.03 3.71
N ASN A 148 11.51 -0.84 2.64
CA ASN A 148 10.38 -1.04 1.75
C ASN A 148 9.18 -1.69 2.45
N LYS A 149 9.41 -2.58 3.42
CA LYS A 149 8.33 -3.18 4.23
C LYS A 149 7.68 -2.14 5.14
N LEU A 150 8.49 -1.36 5.87
CA LEU A 150 7.97 -0.29 6.74
C LEU A 150 7.16 0.74 5.96
N ILE A 151 7.65 1.16 4.78
CA ILE A 151 6.95 2.12 3.91
C ILE A 151 5.58 1.59 3.48
N LYS A 152 5.46 0.28 3.20
CA LYS A 152 4.17 -0.33 2.84
C LYS A 152 3.19 -0.29 4.00
N GLU A 153 3.62 -0.71 5.20
CA GLU A 153 2.79 -0.67 6.41
C GLU A 153 2.34 0.76 6.73
N TYR A 154 3.27 1.72 6.67
CA TYR A 154 3.01 3.15 6.84
C TYR A 154 1.96 3.65 5.84
N LYS A 155 2.06 3.25 4.57
CA LYS A 155 1.08 3.60 3.52
C LYS A 155 -0.31 3.01 3.77
N ILE A 156 -0.39 1.75 4.15
CA ILE A 156 -1.66 1.07 4.45
C ILE A 156 -2.34 1.73 5.65
N LEU A 157 -1.61 1.93 6.75
CA LEU A 157 -2.14 2.55 7.97
C LEU A 157 -2.55 4.01 7.72
N GLY A 158 -1.70 4.80 7.05
CA GLY A 158 -2.03 6.17 6.71
C GLY A 158 -3.30 6.24 5.85
N ARG A 159 -3.47 5.31 4.91
CA ARG A 159 -4.69 5.24 4.07
C ARG A 159 -5.95 4.94 4.88
N ILE A 160 -5.88 4.07 5.87
CA ILE A 160 -7.01 3.71 6.74
C ILE A 160 -7.34 4.85 7.71
N LEU A 161 -6.31 5.51 8.24
CA LEU A 161 -6.45 6.65 9.15
C LEU A 161 -6.85 7.96 8.46
N GLY A 162 -6.74 8.03 7.12
CA GLY A 162 -6.97 9.25 6.34
C GLY A 162 -5.79 10.23 6.36
N GLU A 163 -4.61 9.76 6.76
CA GLU A 163 -3.39 10.55 6.91
C GLU A 163 -2.54 10.56 5.64
N ASN A 164 -1.66 11.57 5.53
CA ASN A 164 -0.70 11.61 4.45
C ASN A 164 0.39 10.56 4.64
N SER A 165 0.42 9.59 3.74
CA SER A 165 1.37 8.50 3.78
C SER A 165 2.54 8.63 2.80
N ASN A 166 2.89 9.85 2.38
CA ASN A 166 4.07 10.10 1.56
C ASN A 166 5.35 10.00 2.42
N PRO A 167 6.18 8.96 2.26
CA PRO A 167 7.38 8.78 3.08
C PRO A 167 8.44 9.88 2.83
N GLU A 168 8.43 10.54 1.67
CA GLU A 168 9.37 11.62 1.37
C GLU A 168 9.19 12.83 2.30
N ARG A 169 7.98 13.02 2.86
CA ARG A 169 7.74 14.07 3.88
C ARG A 169 8.41 13.78 5.22
N LEU A 170 8.76 12.51 5.48
CA LEU A 170 9.49 12.11 6.68
C LEU A 170 10.97 12.50 6.59
N ARG A 171 11.47 12.75 5.37
CA ARG A 171 12.80 13.32 5.12
C ARG A 171 12.80 14.81 5.46
N LYS A 172 12.72 15.16 6.76
CA LYS A 172 13.00 16.52 7.23
C LYS A 172 14.50 16.78 7.13
N GLY A 173 14.87 18.04 6.85
CA GLY A 173 16.25 18.52 6.79
C GLY A 173 16.94 18.42 8.14
N ARG A 174 17.42 17.21 8.44
CA ARG A 174 18.67 16.99 9.16
C ARG A 174 19.82 17.13 8.17
#